data_AF-A0AAU6NZ16-F1
#
_entry.id   AF-A0AAU6NZ16-F1
#
_cell.length_a   1.000
_cell.length_b   1.000
_cell.length_c   1.000
_cell.angle_alpha   90.00
_cell.angle_beta   90.00
_cell.angle_gamma   90.00
#
_symmetry.space_group_name_H-M   'P 1'
#
loop_
_entity.id
_entity.type
_entity.pdbx_description
1 polymer ?
#
loop_
_entity_poly.entity_id
_entity_poly.type
_entity_poly.pdbx_seq_one_letter_code
_entity_poly.pdbx_strand_id
1 'polypeptide(L)'
;MYRIIIIISILTLTISCKSKVGCGIDPLVIKSNDSIISKVESDSIGQKWWNNYLTKIKEPNLKTELNESYRLMIYNSMWESSKTYRIYKDSDSYKLVFKEFGGEQIERKNSTLTKNTESNISKEKWTDFQNLLENSGFWSLPVTIDRTGLDGTSWVLEGKNPDGNDCTNRTYHVVARWQPLDTMKVMELNYKLIEIIEK
;
A
#
# COMPACT_ATOMS: atom_id res chain seq x y z
N MET A 1 -59.22 -30.34 -16.96
CA MET A 1 -57.90 -30.90 -17.28
C MET A 1 -56.86 -29.78 -17.23
N TYR A 2 -56.19 -29.60 -16.09
CA TYR A 2 -55.20 -28.52 -15.90
C TYR A 2 -53.83 -28.98 -16.41
N ARG A 3 -53.25 -28.22 -17.34
CA ARG A 3 -51.88 -28.42 -17.82
C ARG A 3 -50.93 -27.66 -16.88
N ILE A 4 -50.11 -28.39 -16.14
CA ILE A 4 -49.02 -27.83 -15.32
C ILE A 4 -47.81 -27.65 -16.24
N ILE A 5 -47.39 -26.41 -16.46
CA ILE A 5 -46.15 -26.06 -17.17
C ILE A 5 -45.06 -25.96 -16.11
N ILE A 6 -44.14 -26.93 -16.11
CA ILE A 6 -42.95 -26.91 -15.26
C ILE A 6 -41.86 -26.14 -16.01
N ILE A 7 -41.57 -24.92 -15.57
CA ILE A 7 -40.43 -24.13 -16.07
C ILE A 7 -39.20 -24.54 -15.28
N ILE A 8 -38.28 -25.25 -15.93
CA ILE A 8 -36.98 -25.63 -15.37
C ILE A 8 -36.03 -24.46 -15.59
N SER A 9 -35.83 -23.64 -14.56
CA SER A 9 -34.78 -22.61 -14.54
C SER A 9 -33.42 -23.27 -14.36
N ILE A 10 -32.63 -23.34 -15.44
CA ILE A 10 -31.25 -23.81 -15.43
C ILE A 10 -30.39 -22.69 -14.82
N LEU A 11 -30.09 -22.82 -13.53
CA LEU A 11 -29.15 -21.96 -12.83
C LEU A 11 -27.73 -22.41 -13.22
N THR A 12 -27.15 -21.82 -14.25
CA THR A 12 -25.74 -22.05 -14.60
C THR A 12 -24.85 -21.34 -13.58
N LEU A 13 -24.40 -22.10 -12.56
CA LEU A 13 -23.28 -21.72 -11.70
C LEU A 13 -22.01 -21.70 -12.56
N THR A 14 -21.67 -20.52 -13.09
CA THR A 14 -20.33 -20.26 -13.63
C THR A 14 -19.36 -20.18 -12.44
N ILE A 15 -18.88 -21.34 -12.00
CA ILE A 15 -17.69 -21.42 -11.16
C ILE A 15 -16.53 -20.97 -12.05
N SER A 16 -16.28 -19.66 -12.04
CA SER A 16 -15.08 -19.07 -12.64
C SER A 16 -13.90 -19.56 -11.81
N CYS A 17 -13.34 -20.70 -12.19
CA CYS A 17 -12.01 -21.10 -11.76
C CYS A 17 -11.05 -20.03 -12.28
N LYS A 18 -10.67 -19.07 -11.43
CA LYS A 18 -9.46 -18.28 -11.63
C LYS A 18 -8.34 -19.29 -11.84
N SER A 19 -7.85 -19.42 -13.07
CA SER A 19 -6.66 -20.19 -13.36
C SER A 19 -5.56 -19.70 -12.43
N LYS A 20 -4.95 -20.60 -11.64
CA LYS A 20 -3.80 -20.24 -10.82
C LYS A 20 -2.72 -19.70 -11.75
N VAL A 21 -2.56 -18.38 -11.77
CA VAL A 21 -1.44 -17.72 -12.42
C VAL A 21 -0.18 -18.36 -11.82
N GLY A 22 0.70 -18.87 -12.66
CA GLY A 22 2.00 -19.37 -12.23
C GLY A 22 2.83 -18.19 -11.77
N CYS A 23 2.65 -17.75 -10.52
CA CYS A 23 3.19 -16.49 -10.03
C CYS A 23 4.72 -16.48 -9.89
N GLY A 24 5.39 -17.64 -10.02
CA GLY A 24 6.85 -17.72 -10.00
C GLY A 24 7.52 -17.19 -8.73
N ILE A 25 6.76 -17.03 -7.64
CA ILE A 25 7.27 -16.45 -6.39
C ILE A 25 8.03 -17.51 -5.61
N ASP A 26 9.24 -17.15 -5.15
CA ASP A 26 10.00 -17.95 -4.21
C ASP A 26 9.26 -18.10 -2.87
N PRO A 27 8.86 -19.33 -2.46
CA PRO A 27 8.19 -19.56 -1.18
C PRO A 27 9.00 -19.09 0.04
N LEU A 28 10.33 -19.05 -0.05
CA LEU A 28 11.20 -18.57 1.02
C LEU A 28 11.04 -17.06 1.24
N VAL A 29 10.86 -16.29 0.16
CA VAL A 29 10.57 -14.84 0.25
C VAL A 29 9.22 -14.62 0.90
N ILE A 30 8.20 -15.40 0.53
CA ILE A 30 6.87 -15.32 1.16
C ILE A 30 6.99 -15.58 2.67
N LYS A 31 7.61 -16.69 3.06
CA LYS A 31 7.78 -17.05 4.48
C LYS A 31 8.57 -16.01 5.27
N SER A 32 9.64 -15.46 4.66
CA SER A 32 10.43 -14.38 5.27
C SER A 32 9.59 -13.13 5.51
N ASN A 33 8.84 -12.69 4.49
CA ASN A 33 7.94 -11.55 4.59
C ASN A 33 6.89 -11.72 5.70
N ASP A 34 6.24 -12.89 5.77
CA ASP A 34 5.22 -13.15 6.80
C ASP A 34 5.83 -13.12 8.20
N SER A 35 7.03 -13.68 8.37
CA SER A 35 7.76 -13.62 9.64
C SER A 35 8.10 -12.19 10.05
N ILE A 36 8.53 -11.34 9.12
CA ILE A 36 8.86 -9.93 9.40
C ILE A 36 7.59 -9.16 9.76
N ILE A 37 6.52 -9.31 8.98
CA ILE A 37 5.24 -8.62 9.21
C ILE A 37 4.67 -9.02 10.58
N SER A 38 4.64 -10.32 10.89
CA SER A 38 4.15 -10.82 12.18
C SER A 38 4.98 -10.30 13.35
N LYS A 39 6.31 -10.25 13.21
CA LYS A 39 7.19 -9.67 14.24
C LYS A 39 6.87 -8.19 14.47
N VAL A 40 6.72 -7.41 13.41
CA VAL A 40 6.35 -5.98 13.51
C VAL A 40 4.97 -5.79 14.14
N GLU A 41 4.03 -6.69 13.88
CA GLU A 41 2.69 -6.66 14.51
C GLU A 41 2.74 -6.97 16.00
N SER A 42 3.60 -7.89 16.41
CA SER A 42 3.77 -8.25 17.82
C SER A 42 4.55 -7.19 18.63
N ASP A 43 5.26 -6.28 17.96
CA ASP A 43 6.01 -5.20 18.62
C ASP A 43 5.06 -4.09 19.11
N SER A 44 4.63 -4.20 20.36
CA SER A 44 3.72 -3.22 20.98
C SER A 44 4.28 -1.79 21.00
N ILE A 45 5.60 -1.62 21.11
CA ILE A 45 6.23 -0.30 21.12
C ILE A 45 6.20 0.31 19.72
N GLY A 46 6.63 -0.47 18.72
CA GLY A 46 6.57 -0.09 17.31
C GLY A 46 5.15 0.24 16.85
N GLN A 47 4.16 -0.61 17.17
CA GLN A 47 2.76 -0.37 16.87
C GLN A 47 2.22 0.90 17.54
N LYS A 48 2.56 1.12 18.82
CA LYS A 48 2.15 2.35 19.54
C LYS A 48 2.74 3.59 18.88
N TRP A 49 4.03 3.56 18.52
CA TRP A 49 4.68 4.66 17.81
C TRP A 49 4.01 4.94 16.47
N TRP A 50 3.77 3.88 15.68
CA TRP A 50 3.16 3.97 14.37
C TRP A 50 1.74 4.54 14.41
N ASN A 51 0.88 4.02 15.30
CA ASN A 51 -0.49 4.52 15.47
C ASN A 51 -0.53 5.97 15.96
N ASN A 52 0.40 6.37 16.83
CA ASN A 52 0.55 7.77 17.25
C ASN A 52 0.94 8.67 16.07
N TYR A 53 1.91 8.24 15.25
CA TYR A 53 2.29 8.95 14.03
C TYR A 53 1.09 9.13 13.09
N LEU A 54 0.40 8.04 12.75
CA LEU A 54 -0.79 8.07 11.89
C LEU A 54 -1.87 9.01 12.43
N THR A 55 -2.12 8.97 13.74
CA THR A 55 -3.08 9.87 14.40
C THR A 55 -2.69 11.33 14.24
N LYS A 56 -1.41 11.68 14.44
CA LYS A 56 -0.90 13.05 14.28
C LYS A 56 -1.06 13.58 12.86
N ILE A 57 -0.83 12.71 11.86
CA ILE A 57 -1.02 13.08 10.45
C ILE A 57 -2.46 12.83 9.96
N LYS A 58 -3.38 12.45 10.85
CA LYS A 58 -4.79 12.15 10.53
C LYS A 58 -4.94 11.10 9.42
N GLU A 59 -4.06 10.11 9.37
CA GLU A 59 -4.10 9.01 8.42
C GLU A 59 -4.70 7.75 9.05
N PRO A 60 -5.46 6.94 8.28
CA PRO A 60 -5.96 5.66 8.77
C PRO A 60 -4.87 4.60 8.86
N ASN A 61 -5.12 3.54 9.61
CA ASN A 61 -4.30 2.33 9.55
C ASN A 61 -4.75 1.44 8.38
N LEU A 62 -3.93 1.30 7.34
CA LEU A 62 -4.30 0.57 6.13
C LEU A 62 -4.61 -0.92 6.37
N LYS A 63 -4.10 -1.53 7.43
CA LYS A 63 -4.42 -2.94 7.74
C LYS A 63 -5.91 -3.14 7.99
N THR A 64 -6.55 -2.16 8.62
CA THR A 64 -7.96 -2.18 9.03
C THR A 64 -8.89 -1.47 8.06
N GLU A 65 -8.36 -0.84 7.02
CA GLU A 65 -9.18 -0.18 6.00
C GLU A 65 -10.02 -1.21 5.22
N LEU A 66 -11.23 -0.82 4.85
CA LEU A 66 -12.14 -1.65 4.05
C LEU A 66 -11.87 -1.52 2.55
N ASN A 67 -11.26 -0.40 2.15
CA ASN A 67 -11.05 -0.04 0.78
C ASN A 67 -9.64 -0.40 0.31
N GLU A 68 -9.51 -0.68 -0.98
CA GLU A 68 -8.21 -0.83 -1.60
C GLU A 68 -7.44 0.50 -1.54
N SER A 69 -6.22 0.45 -1.00
CA SER A 69 -5.48 1.65 -0.62
C SER A 69 -3.99 1.39 -0.61
N TYR A 70 -3.22 2.37 -1.07
CA TYR A 70 -1.76 2.32 -1.11
C TYR A 70 -1.19 3.61 -0.57
N ARG A 71 -0.22 3.50 0.35
CA ARG A 71 0.41 4.66 0.97
C ARG A 71 1.92 4.57 0.84
N LEU A 72 2.50 5.60 0.23
CA LEU A 72 3.92 5.88 0.29
C LEU A 72 4.19 6.93 1.37
N MET A 73 5.07 6.61 2.30
CA MET A 73 5.68 7.58 3.19
C MET A 73 7.16 7.75 2.84
N ILE A 74 7.60 9.00 2.78
CA ILE A 74 8.99 9.38 2.62
C ILE A 74 9.41 10.12 3.89
N TYR A 75 10.41 9.56 4.55
CA TYR A 75 10.97 10.08 5.78
C TYR A 75 12.48 10.26 5.62
N ASN A 76 12.99 11.48 5.79
CA ASN A 76 14.43 11.75 5.72
C ASN A 76 14.95 12.10 7.11
N SER A 77 16.08 11.52 7.52
CA SER A 77 16.68 11.74 8.84
C SER A 77 17.16 13.18 9.07
N MET A 78 17.42 13.92 7.99
CA MET A 78 17.98 15.28 7.98
C MET A 78 16.97 16.34 7.52
N TRP A 79 15.73 15.98 7.19
CA TRP A 79 14.72 16.95 6.72
C TRP A 79 13.78 17.41 7.83
N GLU A 80 13.25 18.61 7.65
CA GLU A 80 12.26 19.24 8.52
C GLU A 80 10.88 18.57 8.45
N SER A 81 10.59 17.83 7.38
CA SER A 81 9.29 17.22 7.15
C SER A 81 9.34 15.80 6.57
N SER A 82 8.29 15.04 6.88
CA SER A 82 7.92 13.78 6.24
C SER A 82 6.80 14.03 5.25
N LYS A 83 6.81 13.29 4.13
CA LYS A 83 5.77 13.36 3.10
C LYS A 83 5.02 12.04 3.04
N THR A 84 3.70 12.11 2.99
CA THR A 84 2.83 10.95 2.86
C THR A 84 1.90 11.13 1.67
N TYR A 85 1.85 10.10 0.83
CA TYR A 85 1.06 10.02 -0.38
C TYR A 85 0.18 8.79 -0.25
N ARG A 86 -1.13 8.95 -0.33
CA ARG A 86 -2.06 7.81 -0.31
C ARG A 86 -3.01 7.90 -1.48
N ILE A 87 -3.10 6.84 -2.26
CA ILE A 87 -4.20 6.66 -3.20
C ILE A 87 -5.13 5.58 -2.69
N TYR A 88 -6.43 5.72 -2.93
CA TYR A 88 -7.40 4.70 -2.57
C TYR A 88 -8.62 4.74 -3.48
N LYS A 89 -9.28 3.60 -3.57
CA LYS A 89 -10.58 3.46 -4.23
C LYS A 89 -11.67 3.66 -3.20
N ASP A 90 -12.60 4.57 -3.48
CA ASP A 90 -13.78 4.81 -2.65
C ASP A 90 -15.03 4.63 -3.50
N SER A 91 -15.64 3.46 -3.37
CA SER A 91 -16.77 3.01 -4.20
C SER A 91 -16.45 3.11 -5.70
N ASP A 92 -16.98 4.13 -6.38
CA ASP A 92 -16.78 4.39 -7.82
C ASP A 92 -15.77 5.52 -8.11
N SER A 93 -15.16 6.09 -7.07
CA SER A 93 -14.19 7.16 -7.18
C SER A 93 -12.79 6.73 -6.76
N TYR A 94 -11.79 7.46 -7.22
CA TYR A 94 -10.39 7.26 -6.87
C TYR A 94 -9.86 8.56 -6.29
N LYS A 95 -9.18 8.44 -5.17
CA LYS A 95 -8.77 9.56 -4.35
C LYS A 95 -7.27 9.52 -4.15
N LEU A 96 -6.70 10.70 -4.02
CA LEU A 96 -5.31 10.94 -3.72
C LEU A 96 -5.23 11.92 -2.55
N VAL A 97 -4.49 11.53 -1.53
CA VAL A 97 -4.24 12.33 -0.33
C VAL A 97 -2.75 12.60 -0.25
N PHE A 98 -2.38 13.86 -0.16
CA PHE A 98 -1.01 14.28 0.10
C PHE A 98 -0.93 15.02 1.43
N LYS A 99 0.04 14.62 2.24
CA LYS A 99 0.29 15.22 3.55
C LYS A 99 1.76 15.50 3.74
N GLU A 100 2.04 16.64 4.35
CA GLU A 100 3.37 17.01 4.79
C GLU A 100 3.32 17.25 6.30
N PHE A 101 4.11 16.50 7.06
CA PHE A 101 4.15 16.56 8.52
C PHE A 101 5.57 16.85 8.99
N GLY A 102 5.75 17.98 9.65
CA GLY A 102 7.05 18.55 9.97
C GLY A 102 6.95 19.93 10.63
N GLY A 103 8.05 20.66 10.69
CA GLY A 103 8.07 22.04 11.18
C GLY A 103 9.48 22.63 11.06
N GLU A 104 9.60 23.95 11.25
CA GLU A 104 10.86 24.72 11.12
C GLU A 104 11.98 24.25 12.08
N GLN A 105 11.67 23.35 13.02
CA GLN A 105 12.64 22.79 13.96
C GLN A 105 12.79 21.28 13.79
N ILE A 106 14.04 20.82 13.89
CA ILE A 106 14.45 19.40 13.84
C ILE A 106 13.76 18.58 14.95
N GLU A 107 13.31 19.23 16.04
CA GLU A 107 12.64 18.55 17.16
C GLU A 107 11.24 18.04 16.82
N ARG A 108 11.14 16.72 16.61
CA ARG A 108 9.90 15.99 16.28
C ARG A 108 8.73 16.18 17.25
N LYS A 109 8.98 16.65 18.48
CA LYS A 109 7.93 16.89 19.48
C LYS A 109 7.00 18.03 19.06
N ASN A 110 7.52 18.99 18.31
CA ASN A 110 6.79 20.20 17.90
C ASN A 110 6.31 20.14 16.43
N SER A 111 6.52 19.02 15.74
CA SER A 111 6.06 18.85 14.36
C SER A 111 4.54 18.90 14.25
N THR A 112 4.06 19.57 13.20
CA THR A 112 2.64 19.73 12.88
C THR A 112 2.35 19.30 11.45
N LEU A 113 1.06 19.13 11.13
CA LEU A 113 0.63 18.87 9.76
C LEU A 113 0.66 20.19 8.98
N THR A 114 1.66 20.39 8.14
CA THR A 114 1.89 21.64 7.40
C THR A 114 1.15 21.67 6.06
N LYS A 115 0.88 20.51 5.46
CA LYS A 115 0.02 20.37 4.28
C LYS A 115 -0.89 19.17 4.40
N ASN A 116 -2.10 19.31 3.89
CA ASN A 116 -3.09 18.24 3.77
C ASN A 116 -4.00 18.55 2.59
N THR A 117 -3.80 17.86 1.48
CA THR A 117 -4.62 18.00 0.28
C THR A 117 -5.25 16.67 -0.08
N GLU A 118 -6.48 16.72 -0.58
CA GLU A 118 -7.17 15.58 -1.16
C GLU A 118 -7.69 15.99 -2.54
N SER A 119 -7.50 15.12 -3.52
CA SER A 119 -8.00 15.31 -4.88
C SER A 119 -8.59 14.01 -5.44
N ASN A 120 -9.46 14.15 -6.42
CA ASN A 120 -9.92 13.02 -7.22
C ASN A 120 -8.87 12.71 -8.29
N ILE A 121 -8.63 11.43 -8.58
CA ILE A 121 -7.83 10.98 -9.72
C ILE A 121 -8.71 10.22 -10.72
N SER A 122 -8.30 10.21 -11.98
CA SER A 122 -9.01 9.46 -13.01
C SER A 122 -8.86 7.96 -12.79
N LYS A 123 -9.85 7.20 -13.31
CA LYS A 123 -9.75 5.73 -13.39
C LYS A 123 -8.50 5.28 -14.14
N GLU A 124 -8.07 6.03 -15.15
CA GLU A 124 -6.85 5.79 -15.92
C GLU A 124 -5.61 5.87 -15.01
N LYS A 125 -5.41 6.98 -14.27
CA LYS A 125 -4.28 7.12 -13.32
C LYS A 125 -4.27 5.99 -12.27
N TRP A 126 -5.45 5.58 -11.78
CA TRP A 126 -5.57 4.44 -10.88
C TRP A 126 -5.15 3.12 -11.54
N THR A 127 -5.67 2.85 -12.75
CA THR A 127 -5.38 1.63 -13.51
C THR A 127 -3.90 1.52 -13.86
N ASP A 128 -3.27 2.63 -14.26
CA ASP A 128 -1.83 2.71 -14.51
C ASP A 128 -1.01 2.30 -13.27
N PHE A 129 -1.40 2.79 -12.10
CA PHE A 129 -0.72 2.45 -10.86
C PHE A 129 -0.93 0.97 -10.48
N GLN A 130 -2.14 0.44 -10.67
CA GLN A 130 -2.43 -0.99 -10.47
C GLN A 130 -1.57 -1.87 -11.37
N ASN A 131 -1.47 -1.54 -12.65
CA ASN A 131 -0.61 -2.26 -13.60
C ASN A 131 0.86 -2.23 -13.16
N LEU A 132 1.33 -1.09 -12.63
CA LEU A 132 2.69 -0.97 -12.11
C LEU A 132 2.92 -1.82 -10.86
N LEU A 133 1.94 -1.91 -9.95
CA LEU A 133 1.99 -2.80 -8.79
C LEU A 133 2.07 -4.28 -9.19
N GLU A 134 1.31 -4.67 -10.21
CA GLU A 134 1.34 -6.03 -10.75
C GLU A 134 2.68 -6.34 -11.41
N ASN A 135 3.15 -5.49 -12.32
CA ASN A 135 4.41 -5.67 -13.06
C ASN A 135 5.65 -5.63 -12.16
N SER A 136 5.61 -4.82 -11.10
CA SER A 136 6.67 -4.79 -10.09
C SER A 136 6.68 -6.04 -9.19
N GLY A 137 5.56 -6.78 -9.14
CA GLY A 137 5.36 -7.90 -8.23
C GLY A 137 5.30 -7.43 -6.77
N PHE A 138 4.76 -6.24 -6.50
CA PHE A 138 4.77 -5.58 -5.19
C PHE A 138 4.49 -6.54 -4.02
N TRP A 139 3.41 -7.32 -4.13
CA TRP A 139 2.94 -8.26 -3.10
C TRP A 139 3.94 -9.38 -2.75
N SER A 140 4.91 -9.61 -3.63
CA SER A 140 5.97 -10.61 -3.47
C SER A 140 7.34 -10.02 -3.12
N LEU A 141 7.48 -8.68 -3.16
CA LEU A 141 8.76 -8.04 -2.85
C LEU A 141 9.16 -8.27 -1.39
N PRO A 142 10.47 -8.42 -1.10
CA PRO A 142 10.95 -8.47 0.27
C PRO A 142 10.51 -7.25 1.07
N VAL A 143 9.96 -7.47 2.28
CA VAL A 143 9.50 -6.39 3.17
C VAL A 143 10.62 -5.39 3.46
N THR A 144 11.79 -5.91 3.80
CA THR A 144 13.05 -5.15 3.93
C THR A 144 14.14 -5.81 3.11
N ILE A 145 15.23 -5.08 2.89
CA ILE A 145 16.51 -5.61 2.42
C ILE A 145 17.55 -5.30 3.49
N ASP A 146 18.65 -6.05 3.52
CA ASP A 146 19.75 -5.79 4.46
C ASP A 146 20.56 -4.57 4.01
N ARG A 147 19.97 -3.39 4.27
CA ARG A 147 20.56 -2.10 3.97
C ARG A 147 20.02 -1.06 4.94
N THR A 148 20.93 -0.49 5.71
CA THR A 148 20.65 0.58 6.66
C THR A 148 21.79 1.59 6.61
N GLY A 149 21.52 2.85 6.91
CA GLY A 149 22.54 3.84 7.17
C GLY A 149 22.12 4.81 8.26
N LEU A 150 23.07 5.63 8.69
CA LEU A 150 22.88 6.57 9.80
C LEU A 150 22.11 7.83 9.36
N ASP A 151 22.27 8.23 8.10
CA ASP A 151 21.60 9.35 7.46
C ASP A 151 20.72 8.90 6.28
N GLY A 152 20.10 9.81 5.54
CA GLY A 152 19.38 9.48 4.31
C GLY A 152 17.87 9.36 4.44
N THR A 153 17.24 8.69 3.46
CA THR A 153 15.80 8.71 3.27
C THR A 153 15.22 7.30 3.28
N SER A 154 14.26 7.08 4.18
CA SER A 154 13.45 5.87 4.22
C SER A 154 12.17 6.08 3.42
N TRP A 155 11.83 5.10 2.60
CA TRP A 155 10.62 5.04 1.80
C TRP A 155 9.84 3.81 2.26
N VAL A 156 8.59 3.99 2.64
CA VAL A 156 7.71 2.92 3.11
C VAL A 156 6.46 2.92 2.25
N LEU A 157 6.31 1.89 1.43
CA LEU A 157 5.13 1.66 0.60
C LEU A 157 4.29 0.55 1.24
N GLU A 158 3.09 0.91 1.68
CA GLU A 158 2.07 -0.02 2.18
C GLU A 158 0.99 -0.22 1.14
N GLY A 159 0.44 -1.43 1.06
CA GLY A 159 -0.71 -1.75 0.24
C GLY A 159 -1.75 -2.54 1.02
N LYS A 160 -3.01 -2.20 0.81
CA LYS A 160 -4.19 -2.91 1.28
C LYS A 160 -5.04 -3.29 0.08
N ASN A 161 -5.27 -4.59 -0.09
CA ASN A 161 -6.22 -5.15 -1.04
C ASN A 161 -7.21 -6.04 -0.27
N PRO A 162 -8.47 -5.62 -0.09
CA PRO A 162 -9.48 -6.38 0.65
C PRO A 162 -9.75 -7.78 0.08
N ASP A 163 -9.66 -7.93 -1.24
CA ASP A 163 -9.92 -9.18 -1.96
C ASP A 163 -8.72 -10.15 -1.91
N GLY A 164 -7.57 -9.66 -1.41
CA GLY A 164 -6.32 -10.38 -1.39
C GLY A 164 -5.61 -10.37 -2.74
N ASN A 165 -4.29 -10.50 -2.71
CA ASN A 165 -3.50 -10.65 -3.93
C ASN A 165 -3.57 -12.09 -4.45
N ASP A 166 -3.81 -12.26 -5.75
CA ASP A 166 -3.98 -13.57 -6.39
C ASP A 166 -2.78 -14.53 -6.23
N CYS A 167 -1.58 -13.99 -5.99
CA CYS A 167 -0.36 -14.79 -5.87
C CYS A 167 0.06 -15.13 -4.43
N THR A 168 -0.29 -14.27 -3.47
CA THR A 168 0.16 -14.41 -2.07
C THR A 168 -0.99 -14.58 -1.09
N ASN A 169 -2.24 -14.39 -1.52
CA ASN A 169 -3.44 -14.28 -0.71
C ASN A 169 -3.38 -13.21 0.39
N ARG A 170 -2.35 -12.34 0.39
CA ARG A 170 -2.20 -11.28 1.36
C ARG A 170 -3.20 -10.17 1.07
N THR A 171 -3.85 -9.68 2.12
CA THR A 171 -4.66 -8.46 2.04
C THR A 171 -3.88 -7.22 2.43
N TYR A 172 -2.74 -7.37 3.10
CA TYR A 172 -1.83 -6.27 3.43
C TYR A 172 -0.40 -6.66 3.13
N HIS A 173 0.36 -5.72 2.58
CA HIS A 173 1.80 -5.86 2.36
C HIS A 173 2.50 -4.53 2.56
N VAL A 174 3.78 -4.59 2.93
CA VAL A 174 4.59 -3.40 3.13
C VAL A 174 6.00 -3.64 2.63
N VAL A 175 6.56 -2.62 2.00
CA VAL A 175 7.92 -2.60 1.47
C VAL A 175 8.61 -1.35 2.01
N ALA A 176 9.65 -1.53 2.82
CA ALA A 176 10.47 -0.46 3.34
C ALA A 176 11.87 -0.50 2.72
N ARG A 177 12.37 0.65 2.26
CA ARG A 177 13.71 0.80 1.68
C ARG A 177 14.40 2.02 2.25
N TRP A 178 15.65 1.85 2.67
CA TRP A 178 16.55 2.95 2.99
C TRP A 178 17.36 3.29 1.73
N GLN A 179 17.25 4.55 1.26
CA GLN A 179 17.83 5.04 0.00
C GLN A 179 17.62 4.08 -1.18
N PRO A 180 16.43 4.07 -1.83
CA PRO A 180 16.04 3.02 -2.78
C PRO A 180 16.82 3.01 -4.11
N LEU A 181 17.99 3.65 -4.18
CA LEU A 181 18.90 3.75 -5.36
C LEU A 181 19.20 2.38 -6.02
N ASP A 182 19.03 1.28 -5.30
CA ASP A 182 19.34 -0.08 -5.72
C ASP A 182 18.12 -0.92 -6.14
N THR A 183 16.89 -0.41 -6.02
CA THR A 183 15.67 -1.18 -6.34
C THR A 183 14.77 -0.45 -7.33
N MET A 184 15.12 -0.56 -8.62
CA MET A 184 14.41 0.10 -9.74
C MET A 184 12.88 -0.04 -9.66
N LYS A 185 12.36 -1.23 -9.36
CA LYS A 185 10.91 -1.50 -9.28
C LYS A 185 10.21 -0.73 -8.14
N VAL A 186 10.85 -0.64 -6.97
CA VAL A 186 10.28 0.09 -5.82
C VAL A 186 10.37 1.59 -6.06
N MET A 187 11.46 2.06 -6.64
CA MET A 187 11.58 3.46 -7.04
C MET A 187 10.51 3.85 -8.06
N GLU A 188 10.31 3.06 -9.11
CA GLU A 188 9.32 3.33 -10.15
C GLU A 188 7.90 3.46 -9.58
N LEU A 189 7.49 2.53 -8.71
CA LEU A 189 6.23 2.60 -7.97
C LEU A 189 6.09 3.90 -7.19
N ASN A 190 7.14 4.25 -6.46
CA ASN A 190 7.11 5.39 -5.58
C ASN A 190 7.10 6.72 -6.34
N TYR A 191 7.88 6.83 -7.42
CA TYR A 191 7.88 8.01 -8.30
C TYR A 191 6.54 8.18 -8.99
N LYS A 192 5.89 7.09 -9.45
CA LYS A 192 4.55 7.17 -10.04
C LYS A 192 3.52 7.80 -9.09
N LEU A 193 3.57 7.48 -7.79
CA LEU A 193 2.70 8.11 -6.79
C LEU A 193 2.96 9.61 -6.64
N ILE A 194 4.23 10.03 -6.69
CA ILE A 194 4.61 11.44 -6.64
C ILE A 194 4.12 12.17 -7.90
N GLU A 195 4.34 11.60 -9.08
CA GLU A 195 3.94 12.18 -10.36
C GLU A 195 2.42 12.36 -10.51
N ILE A 196 1.62 11.46 -9.92
CA ILE A 196 0.15 11.57 -9.93
C ILE A 196 -0.33 12.88 -9.29
N ILE A 197 0.46 13.46 -8.37
CA ILE A 197 0.14 14.67 -7.60
C ILE A 197 0.64 15.94 -8.28
N GLU A 198 1.83 15.88 -8.87
CA GLU A 198 2.50 17.05 -9.45
C GLU A 198 1.90 17.47 -10.82
N LYS A 199 0.91 16.73 -11.33
CA LYS A 199 0.18 16.98 -12.59
C LYS A 199 -1.33 16.95 -12.42
#